data_AF-A0A7S4CH23-F1
#
_entry.id   AF-A0A7S4CH23-F1
#
_cell.length_a   1.000
_cell.length_b   1.000
_cell.length_c   1.000
_cell.angle_alpha   90.00
_cell.angle_beta   90.00
_cell.angle_gamma   90.00
#
_symmetry.space_group_name_H-M   'P 1'
#
loop_
_entity.id
_entity.type
_entity.pdbx_description
1 polymer ?
#
loop_
_entity_poly.entity_id
_entity_poly.type
_entity_poly.pdbx_seq_one_letter_code
_entity_poly.pdbx_strand_id
1 'polypeptide(L)'
;DVCQDRQKAHPDIGVAAPRIEPGVLPALGLSWSCCVNTRLMLSRWEEPVIFPIQTRMEVAAAHYEDVEHQTQTRRSMVVAFAPHLEADTSCLYQITNAGFVGIQG
;
A
#
# COMPACT_ATOMS: atom_id res chain seq x y z
N ASP A 1 -1.41 25.37 17.27
CA ASP A 1 -1.60 24.33 18.30
C ASP A 1 -2.98 23.66 18.31
N VAL A 2 -3.44 23.09 17.19
CA VAL A 2 -4.55 22.10 17.22
C VAL A 2 -4.38 21.13 16.04
N CYS A 3 -3.40 20.23 16.09
CA CYS A 3 -3.37 19.02 15.25
C CYS A 3 -2.36 17.99 15.76
N GLN A 4 -2.21 17.90 17.08
CA GLN A 4 -1.58 16.76 17.73
C GLN A 4 -2.63 16.20 18.65
N ASP A 5 -3.39 15.21 18.20
CA ASP A 5 -3.90 14.25 19.15
C ASP A 5 -4.40 12.97 18.48
N ARG A 6 -3.95 11.86 19.08
CA ARG A 6 -4.46 10.49 19.02
C ARG A 6 -4.01 9.60 17.86
N GLN A 7 -2.74 9.24 17.89
CA GLN A 7 -2.37 7.83 17.68
C GLN A 7 -2.69 7.05 18.96
N LYS A 8 -3.79 6.29 18.96
CA LYS A 8 -4.02 5.25 19.98
C LYS A 8 -4.23 3.94 19.24
N ALA A 9 -3.20 3.09 19.26
CA ALA A 9 -3.24 1.76 18.69
C ALA A 9 -4.27 0.90 19.44
N HIS A 10 -5.24 0.36 18.71
CA HIS A 10 -6.08 -0.73 19.18
C HIS A 10 -5.47 -2.05 18.67
N PRO A 11 -5.22 -3.04 19.53
CA PRO A 11 -4.87 -4.38 19.07
C PRO A 11 -6.19 -5.08 18.74
N ASP A 12 -6.32 -5.64 17.54
CA ASP A 12 -6.87 -6.99 17.33
C ASP A 12 -7.05 -7.29 15.84
N ILE A 13 -6.42 -8.40 15.44
CA ILE A 13 -6.76 -9.29 14.32
C ILE A 13 -6.53 -8.72 12.90
N GLY A 14 -5.32 -8.99 12.39
CA GLY A 14 -5.20 -9.79 11.16
C GLY A 14 -5.47 -9.13 9.82
N VAL A 15 -4.95 -7.94 9.55
CA VAL A 15 -4.21 -7.54 8.33
C VAL A 15 -3.48 -6.26 8.74
N ALA A 16 -2.15 -6.24 8.70
CA ALA A 16 -1.42 -5.02 9.01
C ALA A 16 -1.77 -3.96 7.96
N ALA A 17 -2.61 -2.99 8.31
CA ALA A 17 -2.83 -1.81 7.49
C ALA A 17 -1.46 -1.20 7.15
N PRO A 18 -1.21 -0.80 5.89
CA PRO A 18 0.09 -0.26 5.48
C PRO A 18 0.44 0.91 6.40
N ARG A 19 1.54 0.76 7.14
CA ARG A 19 2.02 1.81 8.05
C ARG A 19 2.29 3.06 7.22
N ILE A 20 1.64 4.16 7.55
CA ILE A 20 2.00 5.47 7.05
C ILE A 20 3.40 5.75 7.60
N GLU A 21 4.42 5.70 6.75
CA GLU A 21 5.79 6.03 7.14
C GLU A 21 5.80 7.45 7.73
N PRO A 22 6.18 7.63 9.01
CA PRO A 22 6.19 8.94 9.63
C PRO A 22 7.23 9.82 8.95
N GLY A 23 6.80 10.89 8.28
CA GLY A 23 7.70 11.91 7.72
C GLY A 23 7.47 12.30 6.26
N VAL A 24 6.51 11.72 5.55
CA VAL A 24 6.20 12.15 4.17
C VAL A 24 5.25 13.36 4.22
N LEU A 25 5.71 14.51 3.73
CA LEU A 25 4.91 15.74 3.62
C LEU A 25 4.83 16.21 2.16
N PRO A 26 3.69 16.77 1.72
CA PRO A 26 3.60 17.39 0.39
C PRO A 26 4.50 18.63 0.34
N ALA A 27 5.23 18.81 -0.76
CA ALA A 27 6.26 19.85 -0.90
C ALA A 27 5.75 21.29 -0.68
N LEU A 28 4.48 21.55 -1.02
CA LEU A 28 3.85 22.87 -0.89
C LEU A 28 3.13 23.08 0.45
N GLY A 29 3.14 22.08 1.34
CA GLY A 29 2.63 22.19 2.70
C GLY A 29 1.25 22.85 2.81
N LEU A 30 1.16 23.87 3.68
CA LEU A 30 -0.10 24.51 4.03
C LEU A 30 -0.73 25.33 2.89
N SER A 31 0.08 26.02 2.07
CA SER A 31 -0.44 26.90 1.01
C SER A 31 -1.22 26.13 -0.04
N TRP A 32 -0.79 24.90 -0.35
CA TRP A 32 -1.52 24.01 -1.25
C TRP A 32 -2.67 23.27 -0.55
N SER A 33 -2.52 22.94 0.73
CA SER A 33 -3.56 22.22 1.48
C SER A 33 -4.90 22.94 1.58
N CYS A 34 -4.89 24.28 1.54
CA CYS A 34 -6.11 25.10 1.64
C CYS A 34 -6.88 25.20 0.32
N CYS A 35 -6.29 24.79 -0.81
CA CYS A 35 -6.86 24.97 -2.14
C CYS A 35 -7.36 23.66 -2.77
N VAL A 36 -7.40 22.57 -2.00
CA VAL A 36 -7.80 21.24 -2.47
C VAL A 36 -8.86 20.64 -1.56
N ASN A 37 -9.89 20.03 -2.16
CA ASN A 37 -11.00 19.42 -1.41
C ASN A 37 -10.75 17.95 -1.06
N THR A 38 -9.76 17.32 -1.70
CA THR A 38 -9.43 15.92 -1.47
C THR A 38 -7.93 15.71 -1.64
N ARG A 39 -7.33 14.99 -0.71
CA ARG A 39 -5.91 14.59 -0.73
C ARG A 39 -5.82 13.09 -0.53
N LEU A 40 -5.09 12.44 -1.42
CA LEU A 40 -4.85 11.01 -1.41
C LEU A 40 -3.37 10.76 -1.17
N MET A 41 -3.07 9.76 -0.36
CA MET A 41 -1.73 9.25 -0.16
C MET A 41 -1.61 7.90 -0.87
N LEU A 42 -0.60 7.75 -1.72
CA LEU A 42 -0.32 6.51 -2.43
C LEU A 42 0.91 5.85 -1.80
N SER A 43 0.80 4.57 -1.47
CA SER A 43 1.91 3.76 -0.99
C SER A 43 2.17 2.59 -1.93
N ARG A 44 3.42 2.13 -1.93
CA ARG A 44 3.90 0.97 -2.70
C ARG A 44 4.75 0.11 -1.78
N TRP A 45 4.56 -1.21 -1.84
CA TRP A 45 5.46 -2.18 -1.22
C TRP A 45 5.61 -3.41 -2.11
N GLU A 46 6.65 -4.20 -1.87
CA GLU A 46 6.90 -5.47 -2.55
C GLU A 46 6.56 -6.63 -1.61
N GLU A 47 5.75 -7.58 -2.07
CA GLU A 47 5.46 -8.84 -1.37
C GLU A 47 6.18 -10.00 -2.06
N PRO A 48 6.86 -10.91 -1.34
CA PRO A 48 7.43 -12.10 -1.95
C PRO A 48 6.32 -13.03 -2.46
N VAL A 49 6.45 -13.52 -3.70
CA VAL A 49 5.55 -14.52 -4.26
C VAL A 49 5.94 -15.88 -3.70
N ILE A 50 5.20 -16.34 -2.68
CA ILE A 50 5.39 -17.68 -2.12
C ILE A 50 4.65 -18.68 -3.00
N PHE A 51 5.38 -19.40 -3.84
CA PHE A 51 4.81 -20.53 -4.57
C PHE A 51 4.59 -21.71 -3.62
N PRO A 52 3.37 -22.31 -3.55
CA PRO A 52 3.16 -23.50 -2.75
C PRO A 52 4.02 -24.64 -3.29
N ILE A 53 4.70 -25.34 -2.38
CA ILE A 53 5.74 -26.36 -2.63
C ILE A 53 5.22 -27.63 -3.35
N GLN A 54 3.98 -27.65 -3.86
CA GLN A 54 3.37 -28.85 -4.43
C GLN A 54 3.88 -29.23 -5.85
N THR A 55 4.63 -28.38 -6.54
CA THR A 55 5.26 -28.70 -7.84
C THR A 55 6.78 -28.91 -7.74
N ARG A 56 7.28 -29.44 -6.62
CA ARG A 56 8.71 -29.76 -6.43
C ARG A 56 9.10 -31.21 -6.78
N MET A 57 8.29 -31.91 -7.57
CA MET A 57 8.70 -33.16 -8.21
C MET A 57 8.38 -33.09 -9.70
N GLU A 58 9.37 -32.61 -10.46
CA GLU A 58 9.64 -32.82 -11.89
C GLU A 58 10.14 -31.53 -12.54
N VAL A 59 11.34 -31.07 -12.15
CA VAL A 59 12.43 -30.70 -13.06
C VAL A 59 13.69 -30.64 -12.18
N ALA A 60 14.26 -31.81 -11.88
CA ALA A 60 15.65 -31.85 -11.46
C ALA A 60 16.50 -31.78 -12.75
N ALA A 61 17.54 -30.96 -12.72
CA ALA A 61 18.59 -30.81 -13.73
C ALA A 61 18.33 -29.83 -14.91
N ALA A 62 18.26 -28.54 -14.60
CA ALA A 62 18.89 -27.52 -15.45
C ALA A 62 19.05 -26.21 -14.67
N HIS A 63 20.30 -25.76 -14.56
CA HIS A 63 20.72 -24.40 -14.21
C HIS A 63 20.49 -23.91 -12.77
N TYR A 64 21.63 -23.76 -12.08
CA TYR A 64 21.83 -22.97 -10.87
C TYR A 64 21.81 -21.48 -11.24
N GLU A 65 20.75 -21.01 -11.89
CA GLU A 65 20.57 -19.59 -12.21
C GLU A 65 19.61 -19.00 -11.19
N ASP A 66 20.10 -17.95 -10.53
CA ASP A 66 19.43 -16.98 -9.69
C ASP A 66 17.91 -17.20 -9.58
N VAL A 67 17.47 -17.84 -8.49
CA VAL A 67 16.06 -17.78 -8.06
C VAL A 67 15.84 -16.35 -7.58
N GLU A 68 15.74 -15.43 -8.55
CA GLU A 68 15.27 -14.07 -8.31
C GLU A 68 14.00 -14.21 -7.47
N HIS A 69 14.02 -13.62 -6.29
CA HIS A 69 12.88 -13.61 -5.40
C HIS A 69 11.78 -12.90 -6.16
N GLN A 70 10.87 -13.65 -6.78
CA GLN A 70 9.81 -13.06 -7.56
C GLN A 70 8.96 -12.25 -6.58
N THR A 71 9.02 -10.93 -6.70
CA THR A 71 8.25 -10.01 -5.87
C THR A 71 7.01 -9.54 -6.64
N GLN A 72 5.93 -9.37 -5.91
CA GLN A 72 4.71 -8.77 -6.40
C GLN A 72 4.58 -7.36 -5.82
N THR A 73 4.51 -6.36 -6.70
CA THR A 73 4.29 -4.99 -6.26
C THR A 73 2.83 -4.78 -5.85
N ARG A 74 2.62 -4.42 -4.59
CA ARG A 74 1.34 -3.97 -4.06
C ARG A 74 1.30 -2.46 -3.94
N ARG A 75 0.09 -1.92 -4.06
CA ARG A 75 -0.16 -0.48 -3.93
C ARG A 75 -1.45 -0.25 -3.16
N SER A 76 -1.43 0.79 -2.32
CA SER A 76 -2.60 1.25 -1.59
C SER A 76 -2.79 2.76 -1.80
N MET A 77 -4.04 3.16 -1.72
CA MET A 77 -4.46 4.56 -1.70
C MET A 77 -5.22 4.78 -0.39
N VAL A 78 -4.85 5.84 0.33
CA VAL A 78 -5.50 6.25 1.58
C VAL A 78 -6.00 7.68 1.44
N VAL A 79 -7.20 7.96 1.94
CA VAL A 79 -7.73 9.32 2.03
C VAL A 79 -7.03 10.05 3.17
N ALA A 80 -6.08 10.92 2.83
CA ALA A 80 -5.38 11.75 3.81
C ALA A 80 -6.24 12.95 4.26
N PHE A 81 -7.14 13.42 3.39
CA PHE A 81 -8.13 14.44 3.71
C PHE A 81 -9.25 14.44 2.68
N ALA A 82 -10.49 14.34 3.14
CA ALA A 82 -11.67 14.71 2.38
C ALA A 82 -12.81 15.05 3.37
N PRO A 83 -13.53 16.17 3.21
CA PRO A 83 -14.55 16.59 4.18
C PRO A 83 -15.79 15.69 4.18
N HIS A 84 -15.98 14.87 3.15
CA HIS A 84 -17.18 14.07 2.94
C HIS A 84 -16.94 12.55 3.04
N LEU A 85 -15.71 12.13 3.29
CA LEU A 85 -15.35 10.73 3.43
C LEU A 85 -14.95 10.44 4.86
N GLU A 86 -15.13 9.19 5.26
CA GLU A 86 -14.70 8.72 6.57
C GLU A 86 -13.17 8.80 6.68
N ALA A 87 -12.69 9.09 7.90
CA ALA A 87 -11.27 9.00 8.21
C ALA A 87 -10.76 7.58 7.94
N ASP A 88 -9.50 7.46 7.52
CA ASP A 88 -8.82 6.19 7.26
C ASP A 88 -9.45 5.32 6.14
N THR A 89 -10.34 5.89 5.32
CA THR A 89 -10.81 5.25 4.10
C THR A 89 -9.62 4.89 3.21
N SER A 90 -9.48 3.61 2.87
CA SER A 90 -8.37 3.12 2.05
C SER A 90 -8.83 2.05 1.07
N CYS A 91 -8.05 1.87 0.01
CA CYS A 91 -8.24 0.78 -0.93
C CYS A 91 -6.90 0.27 -1.45
N LEU A 92 -6.95 -0.92 -2.03
CA LEU A 92 -5.85 -1.49 -2.78
C LEU A 92 -6.13 -1.33 -4.28
N TYR A 93 -5.07 -1.17 -5.05
CA TYR A 93 -5.19 -1.09 -6.50
C TYR A 93 -4.01 -1.74 -7.21
N GLN A 94 -4.24 -2.13 -8.46
CA GLN A 94 -3.25 -2.68 -9.37
C GLN A 94 -3.12 -1.79 -10.60
N ILE A 95 -1.89 -1.65 -11.10
CA ILE A 95 -1.61 -1.01 -12.38
C ILE A 95 -1.36 -2.13 -13.39
N THR A 96 -2.14 -2.11 -14.46
CA THR A 96 -2.07 -3.04 -15.60
C THR A 96 -1.74 -2.26 -16.87
N ASN A 97 -1.49 -2.95 -17.97
CA ASN A 97 -1.34 -2.31 -19.29
C ASN A 97 -2.63 -1.58 -19.75
N ALA A 98 -3.79 -1.94 -19.21
CA ALA A 98 -5.08 -1.29 -19.49
C ALA A 98 -5.37 -0.08 -18.58
N GLY A 99 -4.52 0.19 -17.58
CA GLY A 99 -4.71 1.26 -16.61
C GLY A 99 -4.81 0.76 -15.17
N PHE A 100 -5.57 1.48 -14.33
CA PHE A 100 -5.73 1.16 -12.90
C PHE A 100 -7.00 0.36 -12.64
N VAL A 101 -6.90 -0.65 -11.76
CA VAL A 101 -8.03 -1.47 -11.33
C VAL A 101 -8.02 -1.56 -9.80
N GLY A 102 -9.15 -1.29 -9.16
CA GLY A 102 -9.31 -1.52 -7.72
C GLY A 102 -9.39 -3.01 -7.43
N ILE A 103 -8.68 -3.46 -6.39
CA ILE A 103 -8.73 -4.86 -5.95
C ILE A 103 -9.52 -4.96 -4.65
N GLN A 104 -10.42 -5.93 -4.56
CA GLN A 104 -11.19 -6.20 -3.35
C GLN A 104 -10.24 -6.88 -2.34
N GLY A 105 -10.15 -6.31 -1.15
CA GLY A 105 -9.40 -6.86 -0.01
C GLY A 105 -10.26 -7.78 0.84
#